data_AF-A0A6L4AXC6-F1
#
_entry.id   AF-A0A6L4AXC6-F1
#
_cell.length_a   1.000
_cell.length_b   1.000
_cell.length_c   1.000
_cell.angle_alpha   90.00
_cell.angle_beta   90.00
_cell.angle_gamma   90.00
#
_symmetry.space_group_name_H-M   'P 1'
#
loop_
_entity.id
_entity.type
_entity.pdbx_description
1 polymer ?
#
loop_
_entity_poly.entity_id
_entity_poly.type
_entity_poly.pdbx_seq_one_letter_code
_entity_poly.pdbx_strand_id
1 'polypeptide(L)'
;MTVAAQADSARPRPLRSLLSALVVFCIVLLATMALKGWRDYDRARDRAAVLADQVAATERRIAELRQRIRALQDDPAALERVAREDLGLVRPDEVVLVLPPAAEPTAPAPAE
;
A
#
# COMPACT_ATOMS: atom_id res chain seq x y z
N MET A 1 59.74 22.66 64.30
CA MET A 1 59.22 23.78 63.50
C MET A 1 58.46 23.21 62.32
N THR A 2 57.14 23.30 62.39
CA THR A 2 56.16 22.80 61.42
C THR A 2 56.08 23.73 60.23
N VAL A 3 56.38 23.26 59.02
CA VAL A 3 55.95 23.93 57.78
C VAL A 3 54.70 23.20 57.31
N ALA A 4 53.58 23.85 57.59
CA ALA A 4 52.24 23.40 57.26
C ALA A 4 52.02 23.40 55.75
N ALA A 5 51.41 22.32 55.29
CA ALA A 5 50.71 22.21 54.03
C ALA A 5 49.73 23.38 53.87
N GLN A 6 49.79 24.06 52.74
CA GLN A 6 48.66 24.84 52.26
C GLN A 6 48.24 24.28 50.92
N ALA A 7 47.18 23.47 51.01
CA ALA A 7 46.42 22.93 49.90
C ALA A 7 45.93 24.07 49.02
N ASP A 8 46.10 23.85 47.73
CA ASP A 8 45.61 24.64 46.62
C ASP A 8 44.08 24.80 46.76
N SER A 9 43.66 25.91 47.35
CA SER A 9 42.24 26.21 47.55
C SER A 9 41.65 26.70 46.22
N ALA A 10 41.20 25.77 45.41
CA ALA A 10 40.43 26.03 44.20
C ALA A 10 39.15 26.81 44.57
N ARG A 11 39.16 28.13 44.32
CA ARG A 11 37.99 28.98 44.53
C ARG A 11 36.80 28.44 43.72
N PRO A 12 35.61 28.28 44.33
CA PRO A 12 34.42 27.93 43.57
C PRO A 12 34.08 29.11 42.66
N ARG A 13 34.17 28.91 41.34
CA ARG A 13 33.60 29.83 40.33
C ARG A 13 32.24 29.25 39.93
N PRO A 14 31.18 29.45 40.74
CA PRO A 14 29.90 28.76 40.56
C PRO A 14 29.31 29.07 39.18
N LEU A 15 29.51 30.30 38.68
CA LEU A 15 29.05 30.71 37.36
C LEU A 15 29.66 29.88 36.22
N ARG A 16 30.96 29.58 36.27
CA ARG A 16 31.62 28.80 35.20
C ARG A 16 31.18 27.34 35.21
N SER A 17 31.01 26.77 36.41
CA SER A 17 30.49 25.41 36.57
C SER A 17 29.03 25.30 36.13
N LEU A 18 28.21 26.32 36.41
CA LEU A 18 26.82 26.39 35.95
C LEU A 18 26.75 26.53 34.42
N LEU A 19 27.61 27.36 33.83
CA LEU A 19 27.68 27.54 32.38
C LEU A 19 28.12 26.25 31.69
N SER A 20 29.13 25.54 32.22
CA SER A 20 29.54 24.24 31.67
C SER A 20 28.44 23.19 31.83
N ALA A 21 27.73 23.17 32.96
CA ALA A 21 26.60 22.24 33.15
C ALA A 21 25.46 22.53 32.17
N LEU A 22 25.14 23.80 31.93
CA LEU A 22 24.13 24.21 30.95
C LEU A 22 24.54 23.82 29.53
N VAL A 23 25.80 24.01 29.15
CA VAL A 23 26.32 23.62 27.83
C VAL A 23 26.24 22.11 27.65
N VAL A 24 26.66 21.32 28.65
CA VAL A 24 26.56 19.85 28.60
C VAL A 24 25.08 19.43 28.50
N PHE A 25 24.19 20.06 29.27
CA PHE A 25 22.75 19.80 29.19
C PHE A 25 22.19 20.08 27.79
N CYS A 26 22.54 21.21 27.18
CA CYS A 26 22.15 21.54 25.81
C CYS A 26 22.70 20.53 24.80
N ILE A 27 23.94 20.08 24.94
CA ILE A 27 24.55 19.07 24.06
C ILE A 27 23.79 17.74 24.18
N VAL A 28 23.47 17.30 25.40
CA VAL A 28 22.70 16.06 25.61
C VAL A 28 21.29 16.18 25.03
N LEU A 29 20.64 17.33 25.21
CA LEU A 29 19.32 17.60 24.61
C LEU A 29 19.37 17.54 23.07
N LEU A 30 20.36 18.18 22.45
CA LEU A 30 20.55 18.14 21.00
C LEU A 30 20.88 16.72 20.51
N ALA A 31 21.72 15.99 21.23
CA ALA A 31 22.08 14.61 20.89
C ALA A 31 20.86 13.69 20.93
N THR A 32 20.01 13.80 21.95
CA THR A 32 18.77 12.99 22.05
C THR A 32 17.77 13.31 20.94
N MET A 33 17.60 14.59 20.60
CA MET A 33 16.75 15.02 19.48
C MET A 33 17.30 14.54 18.14
N ALA A 34 18.61 14.66 17.90
CA ALA A 34 19.25 14.19 16.68
C ALA A 34 19.08 12.67 16.51
N LEU A 35 19.33 11.88 17.57
CA LEU A 35 19.22 10.43 17.51
C LEU A 35 17.77 9.95 17.24
N LYS A 36 16.78 10.67 17.78
CA LYS A 36 15.36 10.40 17.50
C LYS A 36 14.98 10.81 16.08
N GLY A 37 15.38 12.00 15.64
CA GLY A 37 15.08 12.53 14.31
C GLY A 37 15.63 11.66 13.18
N TRP A 38 16.81 11.07 13.36
CA TRP A 38 17.41 10.19 12.37
C TRP A 38 16.61 8.88 12.17
N ARG A 39 16.14 8.26 13.26
CA ARG A 39 15.34 7.03 13.19
C ARG A 39 13.96 7.27 12.56
N ASP A 40 13.37 8.43 12.86
CA ASP A 40 12.07 8.79 12.30
C ASP A 40 12.19 9.16 10.81
N TYR A 41 13.31 9.75 10.39
CA TYR A 41 13.62 10.02 8.98
C TYR A 41 13.81 8.74 8.16
N ASP A 42 14.57 7.78 8.70
CA ASP A 42 14.83 6.49 8.02
C ASP A 42 13.54 5.70 7.80
N ARG A 43 12.70 5.61 8.86
CA ARG A 43 11.36 5.01 8.75
C ARG A 43 10.46 5.72 7.76
N ALA A 44 10.52 7.05 7.69
CA ALA A 44 9.73 7.81 6.73
C ALA A 44 10.17 7.52 5.29
N ARG A 45 11.49 7.37 5.08
CA ARG A 45 12.08 7.03 3.79
C ARG A 45 11.69 5.62 3.34
N ASP A 46 11.76 4.64 4.23
CA ASP A 46 11.35 3.26 3.93
C ASP A 46 9.86 3.18 3.57
N ARG A 47 9.00 3.87 4.35
CA ARG A 47 7.56 3.94 4.05
C ARG A 47 7.31 4.57 2.68
N ALA A 48 8.02 5.66 2.36
CA ALA A 48 7.88 6.31 1.06
C ALA A 48 8.28 5.37 -0.09
N ALA A 49 9.35 4.59 0.07
CA ALA A 49 9.77 3.60 -0.92
C ALA A 49 8.71 2.50 -1.11
N VAL A 50 8.19 1.92 -0.02
CA VAL A 50 7.14 0.90 -0.07
C VAL A 50 5.87 1.43 -0.75
N LEU A 51 5.46 2.66 -0.43
CA LEU A 51 4.29 3.27 -1.06
C LEU A 51 4.52 3.50 -2.56
N ALA A 52 5.70 3.95 -2.96
CA ALA A 52 6.05 4.15 -4.36
C ALA A 52 5.97 2.82 -5.15
N ASP A 53 6.47 1.73 -4.58
CA ASP A 53 6.38 0.39 -5.18
C ASP A 53 4.93 -0.08 -5.33
N GLN A 54 4.09 0.17 -4.33
CA GLN A 54 2.66 -0.16 -4.38
C GLN A 54 1.92 0.62 -5.47
N VAL A 55 2.23 1.91 -5.62
CA VAL A 55 1.68 2.74 -6.71
C VAL A 55 2.09 2.17 -8.06
N ALA A 56 3.39 1.91 -8.26
CA ALA A 56 3.89 1.36 -9.51
C ALA A 56 3.26 -0.01 -9.85
N ALA A 57 3.09 -0.89 -8.86
CA ALA A 57 2.43 -2.17 -9.05
C ALA A 57 0.95 -1.99 -9.45
N THR A 58 0.24 -1.06 -8.82
CA THR A 58 -1.17 -0.76 -9.11
C THR A 58 -1.33 -0.18 -10.51
N GLU A 59 -0.46 0.74 -10.91
CA GLU A 59 -0.45 1.33 -12.25
C GLU A 59 -0.23 0.29 -13.35
N ARG A 60 0.70 -0.66 -13.14
CA ARG A 60 0.90 -1.79 -14.07
C ARG A 60 -0.36 -2.62 -14.21
N ARG A 61 -1.03 -2.93 -13.10
CA ARG A 61 -2.28 -3.70 -13.11
C ARG A 61 -3.41 -2.97 -13.83
N ILE A 62 -3.51 -1.66 -13.65
CA ILE A 62 -4.45 -0.82 -14.40
C ILE A 62 -4.15 -0.87 -15.90
N ALA A 63 -2.87 -0.77 -16.29
CA ALA A 63 -2.47 -0.85 -17.70
C ALA A 63 -2.84 -2.20 -18.34
N GLU A 64 -2.56 -3.30 -17.65
CA GLU A 64 -2.93 -4.65 -18.08
C GLU A 64 -4.44 -4.82 -18.23
N LEU A 65 -5.22 -4.39 -17.23
CA LEU A 65 -6.68 -4.47 -17.28
C LEU A 65 -7.25 -3.66 -18.43
N ARG A 66 -6.73 -2.44 -18.66
CA ARG A 66 -7.13 -1.62 -19.80
C ARG A 66 -6.81 -2.28 -21.13
N GLN A 67 -5.68 -2.96 -21.25
CA GLN A 67 -5.33 -3.71 -22.46
C GLN A 67 -6.30 -4.87 -22.69
N ARG A 68 -6.67 -5.60 -21.63
CA ARG A 68 -7.68 -6.67 -21.72
C ARG A 68 -9.03 -6.13 -22.16
N ILE A 69 -9.49 -5.03 -21.56
CA ILE A 69 -10.75 -4.38 -21.93
C ILE A 69 -10.72 -4.01 -23.41
N ARG A 70 -9.65 -3.38 -23.90
CA ARG A 70 -9.51 -3.06 -25.33
C ARG A 70 -9.58 -4.31 -26.21
N ALA A 71 -8.85 -5.36 -25.87
CA ALA A 71 -8.88 -6.61 -26.62
C ALA A 71 -10.28 -7.26 -26.66
N LEU A 72 -11.06 -7.16 -25.57
CA LEU A 72 -12.45 -7.63 -25.54
C LEU A 72 -13.40 -6.71 -26.31
N GLN A 73 -13.14 -5.40 -26.34
CA GLN A 73 -13.94 -4.43 -27.11
C GLN A 73 -13.70 -4.56 -28.62
N ASP A 74 -12.47 -4.88 -29.02
CA ASP A 74 -12.08 -5.05 -30.42
C ASP A 74 -12.62 -6.35 -31.04
N ASP A 75 -13.02 -7.33 -30.21
CA ASP A 75 -13.74 -8.54 -30.64
C ASP A 75 -15.19 -8.56 -30.11
N PRO A 76 -16.10 -7.79 -30.75
CA PRO A 76 -17.49 -7.72 -30.33
C PRO A 76 -18.22 -9.07 -30.37
N ALA A 77 -17.78 -10.01 -31.22
CA ALA A 77 -18.36 -11.35 -31.30
C ALA A 77 -17.98 -12.20 -30.07
N ALA A 78 -16.73 -12.13 -29.60
CA ALA A 78 -16.34 -12.79 -28.35
C ALA A 78 -17.04 -12.18 -27.13
N LEU A 79 -17.22 -10.86 -27.10
CA LEU A 79 -17.96 -10.17 -26.04
C LEU A 79 -19.44 -10.60 -25.99
N GLU A 80 -20.09 -10.67 -27.16
CA GLU A 80 -21.49 -11.12 -27.28
C GLU A 80 -21.65 -12.57 -26.81
N ARG A 81 -20.66 -13.42 -27.12
CA ARG A 81 -20.64 -14.82 -26.71
C ARG A 81 -20.57 -14.97 -25.18
N VAL A 82 -19.64 -14.27 -24.52
CA VAL A 82 -19.54 -14.25 -23.04
C VAL A 82 -20.80 -13.65 -22.41
N ALA A 83 -21.34 -12.57 -22.99
CA ALA A 83 -22.56 -11.94 -22.48
C ALA A 83 -23.76 -12.89 -22.54
N ARG A 84 -23.92 -13.66 -23.62
CA ARG A 84 -25.04 -14.61 -23.79
C ARG A 84 -24.84 -15.93 -23.03
N GLU A 85 -23.64 -16.50 -23.06
CA GLU A 85 -23.36 -17.83 -22.48
C GLU A 85 -23.15 -17.75 -20.96
N ASP A 86 -22.31 -16.84 -20.48
CA ASP A 86 -21.93 -16.78 -19.06
C ASP A 86 -22.86 -15.89 -18.23
N LEU A 87 -23.38 -14.83 -18.85
CA LEU A 87 -24.19 -13.82 -18.15
C LEU A 87 -25.68 -13.83 -18.52
N GLY A 88 -26.08 -14.58 -19.56
CA GLY A 88 -27.46 -14.65 -20.04
C GLY A 88 -28.05 -13.30 -20.48
N LEU A 89 -27.19 -12.34 -20.82
CA LEU A 89 -27.57 -10.99 -21.22
C LEU A 89 -28.02 -10.99 -22.69
N VAL A 90 -29.12 -10.28 -22.96
CA VAL A 90 -29.67 -10.08 -24.31
C VAL A 90 -29.87 -8.59 -24.54
N ARG A 91 -29.79 -8.14 -25.80
CA ARG A 91 -30.04 -6.73 -26.11
C ARG A 91 -31.53 -6.41 -25.98
N PRO A 92 -31.91 -5.16 -25.64
CA PRO A 92 -33.31 -4.76 -25.49
C PRO A 92 -34.15 -4.90 -26.78
N ASP A 93 -33.50 -4.99 -27.95
CA ASP A 93 -34.11 -5.21 -29.26
C ASP A 93 -34.12 -6.69 -29.72
N GLU A 94 -33.67 -7.64 -28.88
CA GLU A 94 -33.63 -9.07 -29.19
C GLU A 94 -34.79 -9.85 -28.54
N VAL A 95 -35.18 -10.99 -29.15
CA VAL A 95 -36.26 -11.87 -28.67
C VAL A 95 -35.69 -13.17 -28.12
N VAL A 96 -36.05 -13.54 -26.88
CA VAL A 96 -35.60 -14.78 -26.24
C VAL A 96 -36.48 -15.96 -26.67
N LEU A 97 -35.89 -16.95 -27.33
CA LEU A 97 -36.55 -18.21 -27.68
C LEU A 97 -36.28 -19.26 -26.60
N VAL A 98 -37.31 -19.63 -25.83
CA VAL A 98 -37.24 -20.76 -24.90
C VAL A 98 -37.73 -22.01 -25.62
N LEU A 99 -36.82 -22.94 -25.86
CA LEU A 99 -37.16 -24.23 -26.45
C LEU A 99 -37.80 -25.12 -25.37
N PRO A 100 -39.00 -25.68 -25.61
CA PRO A 100 -39.55 -26.69 -24.73
C PRO A 100 -38.63 -27.91 -24.70
N PRO A 101 -38.55 -28.65 -23.58
CA PRO A 101 -37.79 -29.88 -23.52
C PRO A 101 -38.24 -30.78 -24.66
N ALA A 102 -37.27 -31.40 -25.35
CA ALA A 102 -37.54 -32.25 -26.50
C ALA A 102 -38.63 -33.24 -26.12
N ALA A 103 -39.78 -33.16 -26.80
CA ALA A 103 -40.84 -34.11 -26.63
C ALA A 103 -40.21 -35.49 -26.84
N GLU A 104 -40.33 -36.36 -25.83
CA GLU A 104 -39.92 -37.75 -25.97
C GLU A 104 -40.50 -38.28 -27.28
N PRO A 105 -39.74 -39.04 -28.08
CA PRO A 105 -40.26 -39.66 -29.27
C PRO A 105 -41.39 -40.61 -28.84
N THR A 106 -42.63 -40.11 -28.86
CA THR A 106 -43.82 -40.90 -28.59
C THR A 106 -43.78 -42.08 -29.54
N ALA A 107 -43.50 -43.26 -28.98
CA ALA A 107 -43.57 -44.52 -29.68
C ALA A 107 -44.91 -44.61 -30.41
N PRO A 108 -44.95 -45.13 -31.66
CA PRO A 108 -46.15 -45.11 -32.46
C PRO A 108 -47.28 -45.83 -31.71
N ALA A 109 -48.40 -45.13 -31.56
CA ALA A 109 -49.60 -45.66 -30.92
C ALA A 109 -50.01 -46.99 -31.61
N PRO A 110 -50.42 -48.01 -30.85
CA PRO A 110 -50.87 -49.26 -31.46
C PRO A 110 -52.13 -48.97 -32.27
N ALA A 111 -52.10 -49.37 -33.55
CA ALA A 111 -53.24 -49.34 -34.43
C ALA A 111 -54.31 -50.30 -33.89
N GLU A 112 -55.49 -49.77 -33.57
CA GLU A 112 -56.74 -50.54 -33.48
C GLU A 112 -57.38 -50.67 -34.86
#